data_AF-A0A661VAP5-F1
#
_entry.id   AF-A0A661VAP5-F1
#
_cell.length_a   1.000
_cell.length_b   1.000
_cell.length_c   1.000
_cell.angle_alpha   90.00
_cell.angle_beta   90.00
_cell.angle_gamma   90.00
#
_symmetry.space_group_name_H-M   'P 1'
#
loop_
_entity.id
_entity.type
_entity.pdbx_description
1 polymer ?
#
loop_
_entity_poly.entity_id
_entity_poly.type
_entity_poly.pdbx_seq_one_letter_code
_entity_poly.pdbx_strand_id
1 'polypeptide(L)'
;MITTLHTLFTNLTYGEFAQLEIGNFLPEENESEPDPKAYAQLSSHVNLGLAALYSEFFLASDEIYVTLHEEITIYTLSSNFAASNDASAEDPKYIADTAENPFTDNILKIEEIYDEVGNRIPLNDPTEDLSVFTTDFRSIQVPWPNDYNTVAVMYRASHDAIVYTADMDPAA
;
A
#
# COMPACT_ATOMS: atom_id res chain seq x y z
N MET A 1 -4.59 -26.02 7.39
CA MET A 1 -3.21 -26.53 7.24
C MET A 1 -2.33 -25.31 7.39
N ILE A 2 -1.59 -25.18 8.49
CA ILE A 2 -0.75 -24.00 8.74
C ILE A 2 0.61 -24.32 8.11
N THR A 3 0.92 -23.66 7.00
CA THR A 3 2.21 -23.79 6.33
C THR A 3 3.20 -22.89 7.06
N THR A 4 4.25 -23.45 7.66
CA THR A 4 5.29 -22.65 8.30
C THR A 4 6.25 -22.06 7.27
N LEU A 5 6.94 -20.98 7.61
CA LEU A 5 7.93 -20.34 6.73
C LEU A 5 9.03 -21.33 6.33
N HIS A 6 9.50 -22.16 7.27
CA HIS A 6 10.43 -23.25 6.98
C HIS A 6 9.91 -24.23 5.91
N THR A 7 8.63 -24.63 5.98
CA THR A 7 8.01 -25.53 5.00
C THR A 7 7.95 -24.89 3.61
N LEU A 8 7.66 -23.58 3.54
CA LEU A 8 7.70 -22.83 2.29
C LEU A 8 9.12 -22.82 1.70
N PHE A 9 10.15 -22.55 2.51
CA PHE A 9 11.55 -22.59 2.08
C PHE A 9 11.96 -23.95 1.55
N THR A 10 11.63 -25.03 2.28
CA THR A 10 11.90 -26.40 1.83
C THR A 10 11.27 -26.66 0.46
N ASN A 11 10.00 -26.30 0.27
CA ASN A 11 9.29 -26.51 -0.99
C ASN A 11 9.88 -25.68 -2.14
N LEU A 12 10.32 -24.45 -1.87
CA LEU A 12 10.93 -23.58 -2.88
C LEU A 12 12.34 -24.03 -3.25
N THR A 13 13.18 -24.39 -2.27
CA THR A 13 14.54 -24.93 -2.48
C THR A 13 14.53 -26.20 -3.31
N TYR A 14 13.63 -27.15 -3.01
CA TYR A 14 13.55 -28.41 -3.75
C TYR A 14 12.65 -28.35 -4.99
N GLY A 15 11.92 -27.26 -5.18
CA GLY A 15 11.00 -27.05 -6.30
C GLY A 15 11.55 -26.04 -7.32
N GLU A 16 10.85 -24.92 -7.44
CA GLU A 16 11.07 -23.90 -8.47
C GLU A 16 12.49 -23.29 -8.46
N PHE A 17 13.16 -23.26 -7.31
CA PHE A 17 14.49 -22.66 -7.18
C PHE A 17 15.63 -23.69 -7.19
N ALA A 18 15.34 -24.98 -7.35
CA ALA A 18 16.37 -26.04 -7.32
C ALA A 18 17.47 -25.89 -8.39
N GLN A 19 17.23 -25.12 -9.46
CA GLN A 19 18.21 -24.86 -10.53
C GLN A 19 18.83 -23.46 -10.47
N LEU A 20 18.37 -22.60 -9.58
CA LEU A 20 18.88 -21.24 -9.44
C LEU A 20 19.87 -21.21 -8.27
N GLU A 21 20.97 -20.48 -8.42
CA GLU A 21 21.96 -20.29 -7.35
C GLU A 21 21.32 -19.66 -6.08
N ILE A 22 20.21 -18.95 -6.26
CA ILE A 22 19.38 -18.39 -5.19
C ILE A 22 18.66 -19.47 -4.35
N GLY A 23 18.52 -20.69 -4.87
CA GLY A 23 17.76 -21.80 -4.29
C GLY A 23 18.35 -22.44 -3.05
N ASN A 24 19.61 -22.16 -2.72
CA ASN A 24 20.30 -22.66 -1.53
C ASN A 24 19.90 -21.87 -0.26
N PHE A 25 18.59 -21.78 -0.01
CA PHE A 25 18.02 -21.18 1.21
C PHE A 25 18.16 -22.09 2.44
N LEU A 26 18.59 -23.34 2.25
CA LEU A 26 18.87 -24.26 3.35
C LEU A 26 20.35 -24.12 3.74
N PRO A 27 20.67 -24.11 5.04
CA PRO A 27 22.06 -24.10 5.47
C PRO A 27 22.78 -25.33 4.90
N GLU A 28 24.05 -25.18 4.53
CA GLU A 28 24.90 -26.36 4.28
C GLU A 28 24.99 -27.20 5.57
N GLU A 29 25.40 -28.48 5.48
CA GLU A 29 25.45 -29.42 6.62
C GLU A 29 26.26 -28.91 7.86
N ASN A 30 26.98 -27.78 7.74
CA ASN A 30 27.76 -27.15 8.81
C ASN A 30 27.33 -25.72 9.20
N GLU A 31 26.22 -25.21 8.67
CA GLU A 31 25.67 -23.89 9.04
C GLU A 31 24.39 -24.06 9.85
N SER A 32 24.26 -23.31 10.95
CA SER A 32 23.10 -23.38 11.84
C SER A 32 21.94 -22.48 11.40
N GLU A 33 22.21 -21.48 10.56
CA GLU A 33 21.25 -20.45 10.15
C GLU A 33 21.40 -20.15 8.66
N PRO A 34 20.31 -19.97 7.90
CA PRO A 34 20.41 -19.59 6.50
C PRO A 34 20.92 -18.15 6.33
N ASP A 35 21.62 -17.89 5.22
CA ASP A 35 22.21 -16.57 4.91
C ASP A 35 21.13 -15.46 4.96
N PRO A 36 21.31 -14.40 5.78
CA PRO A 36 20.44 -13.22 5.80
C PRO A 36 20.16 -12.62 4.42
N LYS A 37 21.12 -12.73 3.49
CA LYS A 37 20.95 -12.28 2.10
C LYS A 37 19.90 -13.09 1.35
N ALA A 38 19.81 -14.39 1.59
CA ALA A 38 18.84 -15.28 0.95
C ALA A 38 17.41 -14.94 1.43
N TYR A 39 17.24 -14.60 2.70
CA TYR A 39 15.97 -14.11 3.24
C TYR A 39 15.53 -12.78 2.61
N ALA A 40 16.45 -11.82 2.50
CA ALA A 40 16.16 -10.54 1.86
C ALA A 40 15.80 -10.69 0.36
N GLN A 41 16.42 -11.66 -0.32
CA GLN A 41 16.09 -12.00 -1.70
C GLN A 41 14.69 -12.62 -1.82
N LEU A 42 14.35 -13.58 -0.95
CA LEU A 42 13.02 -14.17 -0.98
C LEU A 42 11.95 -13.13 -0.64
N SER A 43 12.13 -12.32 0.41
CA SER A 43 11.13 -11.31 0.80
C SER A 43 10.88 -10.33 -0.35
N SER A 44 11.91 -9.93 -1.09
CA SER A 44 11.79 -9.14 -2.31
C SER A 44 10.92 -9.83 -3.37
N HIS A 45 11.19 -11.11 -3.67
CA HIS A 45 10.39 -11.87 -4.64
C HIS A 45 8.94 -12.08 -4.19
N VAL A 46 8.72 -12.33 -2.90
CA VAL A 46 7.38 -12.45 -2.32
C VAL A 46 6.64 -11.13 -2.41
N ASN A 47 7.27 -10.00 -2.07
CA ASN A 47 6.69 -8.67 -2.22
C ASN A 47 6.32 -8.37 -3.68
N LEU A 48 7.17 -8.74 -4.65
CA LEU A 48 6.83 -8.59 -6.07
C LEU A 48 5.62 -9.44 -6.48
N GLY A 49 5.56 -10.69 -6.00
CA GLY A 49 4.42 -11.58 -6.26
C GLY A 49 3.13 -11.08 -5.63
N LEU A 50 3.18 -10.61 -4.38
CA LEU A 50 2.04 -10.03 -3.68
C LEU A 50 1.60 -8.73 -4.35
N ALA A 51 2.51 -7.85 -4.74
CA ALA A 51 2.18 -6.62 -5.47
C ALA A 51 1.44 -6.93 -6.78
N ALA A 52 1.90 -7.92 -7.56
CA ALA A 52 1.22 -8.35 -8.77
C ALA A 52 -0.17 -8.94 -8.49
N LEU A 53 -0.32 -9.71 -7.41
CA LEU A 53 -1.63 -10.25 -7.01
C LEU A 53 -2.60 -9.14 -6.59
N TYR A 54 -2.15 -8.18 -5.79
CA TYR A 54 -2.97 -7.07 -5.31
C TYR A 54 -3.32 -6.06 -6.41
N SER A 55 -2.49 -5.92 -7.44
CA SER A 55 -2.83 -5.10 -8.61
C SER A 55 -3.91 -5.73 -9.47
N GLU A 56 -3.88 -7.05 -9.66
CA GLU A 56 -4.83 -7.78 -10.52
C GLU A 56 -6.16 -8.07 -9.80
N PHE A 57 -6.09 -8.48 -8.53
CA PHE A 57 -7.26 -8.88 -7.75
C PHE A 57 -7.58 -7.85 -6.67
N PHE A 58 -8.88 -7.63 -6.43
CA PHE A 58 -9.32 -6.76 -5.34
C PHE A 58 -9.23 -7.51 -3.99
N LEU A 59 -8.03 -7.55 -3.41
CA LEU A 59 -7.73 -8.29 -2.18
C LEU A 59 -7.81 -7.43 -0.91
N ALA A 60 -7.54 -6.14 -1.02
CA ALA A 60 -7.62 -5.19 0.09
C ALA A 60 -8.17 -3.84 -0.39
N SER A 61 -9.01 -3.25 0.46
CA SER A 61 -9.54 -1.89 0.32
C SER A 61 -9.25 -1.11 1.58
N ASP A 62 -9.06 0.19 1.45
CA ASP A 62 -8.94 1.10 2.58
C ASP A 62 -9.50 2.48 2.21
N GLU A 63 -9.60 3.36 3.20
CA GLU A 63 -10.14 4.71 3.06
C GLU A 63 -9.19 5.78 3.60
N ILE A 64 -9.19 6.95 2.96
CA ILE A 64 -8.58 8.17 3.51
C ILE A 64 -9.55 9.33 3.45
N TYR A 65 -9.44 10.23 4.41
CA TYR A 65 -10.23 11.44 4.48
C TYR A 65 -9.40 12.62 3.98
N VAL A 66 -9.91 13.34 2.98
CA VAL A 66 -9.24 14.51 2.38
C VAL A 66 -10.06 15.75 2.68
N THR A 67 -9.50 16.64 3.50
CA THR A 67 -10.06 17.97 3.77
C THR A 67 -9.83 18.88 2.57
N LEU A 68 -10.91 19.45 2.04
CA LEU A 68 -10.83 20.31 0.87
C LEU A 68 -10.43 21.73 1.24
N HIS A 69 -9.75 22.40 0.31
CA HIS A 69 -9.34 23.79 0.39
C HIS A 69 -9.69 24.51 -0.91
N GLU A 70 -10.32 25.69 -0.84
CA GLU A 70 -10.79 26.47 -1.99
C GLU A 70 -9.65 26.81 -2.99
N GLU A 71 -8.41 26.91 -2.51
CA GLU A 71 -7.23 27.21 -3.31
C GLU A 71 -6.61 25.97 -3.99
N ILE A 72 -7.05 24.76 -3.64
CA ILE A 72 -6.48 23.50 -4.11
C ILE A 72 -7.53 22.71 -4.89
N THR A 73 -7.27 22.53 -6.19
CA THR A 73 -8.14 21.72 -7.05
C THR A 73 -7.58 20.33 -7.32
N ILE A 74 -6.27 20.12 -7.20
CA ILE A 74 -5.61 18.83 -7.40
C ILE A 74 -4.94 18.41 -6.09
N TYR A 75 -5.39 17.28 -5.56
CA TYR A 75 -4.91 16.70 -4.31
C TYR A 75 -4.05 15.50 -4.63
N THR A 76 -2.81 15.51 -4.14
CA THR A 76 -1.89 14.38 -4.25
C THR A 76 -1.99 13.54 -2.98
N LEU A 77 -2.42 12.30 -3.14
CA LEU A 77 -2.61 11.34 -2.07
C LEU A 77 -1.24 10.75 -1.69
N SER A 78 -0.54 11.47 -0.83
CA SER A 78 0.76 11.10 -0.29
C SER A 78 0.84 11.40 1.21
N SER A 79 1.50 10.54 1.97
CA SER A 79 1.82 10.73 3.39
C SER A 79 2.51 12.07 3.68
N ASN A 80 3.13 12.72 2.68
CA ASN A 80 3.67 14.07 2.83
C ASN A 80 2.60 15.11 3.20
N PHE A 81 1.35 14.93 2.76
CA PHE A 81 0.21 15.82 3.07
C PHE A 81 -0.64 15.31 4.24
N ALA A 82 -0.18 14.27 4.93
CA ALA A 82 -0.87 13.66 6.07
C ALA A 82 -0.64 14.40 7.38
N ALA A 83 -1.71 14.51 8.18
CA ALA A 83 -1.71 15.19 9.46
C ALA A 83 -0.78 14.53 10.49
N SER A 84 -0.59 13.21 10.42
CA SER A 84 0.33 12.48 11.30
C SER A 84 1.80 12.61 10.91
N ASN A 85 2.12 13.18 9.74
CA ASN A 85 3.49 13.30 9.25
C ASN A 85 4.12 14.65 9.60
N ASP A 86 4.67 14.72 10.82
CA ASP A 86 5.41 15.88 11.34
C ASP A 86 6.76 16.13 10.63
N ALA A 87 7.28 15.16 9.87
CA ALA A 87 8.56 15.28 9.18
C ALA A 87 8.46 16.04 7.85
N SER A 88 7.29 16.01 7.22
CA SER A 88 7.03 16.71 5.96
C SER A 88 6.65 18.18 6.21
N ALA A 89 7.27 19.08 5.45
CA ALA A 89 7.04 20.53 5.51
C ALA A 89 5.90 21.03 4.61
N GLU A 90 5.15 20.12 3.97
CA GLU A 90 4.00 20.49 3.11
C GLU A 90 2.89 21.17 3.93
N ASP A 91 2.33 22.25 3.37
CA ASP A 91 1.26 23.06 3.98
C ASP A 91 0.33 23.56 2.86
N PRO A 92 -1.00 23.28 2.89
CA PRO A 92 -1.72 22.60 3.97
C PRO A 92 -1.56 21.07 3.98
N LYS A 93 -1.65 20.50 5.18
CA LYS A 93 -1.89 19.06 5.38
C LYS A 93 -3.39 18.81 5.23
N TYR A 94 -3.77 18.11 4.18
CA TYR A 94 -5.17 17.84 3.85
C TYR A 94 -5.59 16.38 4.02
N ILE A 95 -4.66 15.46 4.27
CA ILE A 95 -5.02 14.06 4.58
C ILE A 95 -5.20 13.93 6.09
N ALA A 96 -6.44 13.66 6.51
CA ALA A 96 -6.82 13.49 7.90
C ALA A 96 -6.61 12.04 8.35
N ASP A 97 -5.40 11.75 8.83
CA ASP A 97 -5.02 10.49 9.47
C ASP A 97 -4.58 10.71 10.92
N THR A 98 -4.06 9.66 11.57
CA THR A 98 -3.65 9.72 12.98
C THR A 98 -2.31 9.04 13.19
N ALA A 99 -1.59 9.39 14.26
CA ALA A 99 -0.32 8.73 14.59
C ALA A 99 -0.45 7.22 14.85
N GLU A 100 -1.63 6.76 15.30
CA GLU A 100 -1.93 5.33 15.53
C GLU A 100 -2.31 4.59 14.24
N ASN A 101 -2.83 5.31 13.25
CA ASN A 101 -3.18 4.78 11.94
C ASN A 101 -2.75 5.77 10.84
N PRO A 102 -1.44 5.83 10.53
CA PRO A 102 -0.91 6.76 9.55
C PRO A 102 -1.16 6.24 8.13
N PHE A 103 -1.36 7.15 7.18
CA PHE A 103 -1.44 6.79 5.77
C PHE A 103 -0.07 6.35 5.23
N THR A 104 0.00 5.13 4.69
CA THR A 104 1.27 4.46 4.32
C THR A 104 1.59 4.46 2.84
N ASP A 105 0.95 5.33 2.04
CA ASP A 105 1.20 5.45 0.60
C ASP A 105 0.90 4.18 -0.22
N ASN A 106 0.04 3.30 0.30
CA ASN A 106 -0.29 1.98 -0.25
C ASN A 106 -1.41 1.99 -1.32
N ILE A 107 -1.74 3.14 -1.92
CA ILE A 107 -2.79 3.24 -2.95
C ILE A 107 -2.34 2.55 -4.24
N LEU A 108 -3.14 1.60 -4.71
CA LEU A 108 -3.03 1.01 -6.05
C LEU A 108 -3.98 1.65 -7.06
N LYS A 109 -5.22 1.89 -6.63
CA LYS A 109 -6.26 2.46 -7.49
C LYS A 109 -7.37 3.09 -6.65
N ILE A 110 -7.80 4.29 -7.02
CA ILE A 110 -8.98 4.93 -6.45
C ILE A 110 -10.22 4.30 -7.08
N GLU A 111 -11.16 3.83 -6.24
CA GLU A 111 -12.36 3.13 -6.71
C GLU A 111 -13.61 4.01 -6.54
N GLU A 112 -13.78 4.66 -5.39
CA GLU A 112 -14.98 5.46 -5.07
C GLU A 112 -14.64 6.68 -4.21
N ILE A 113 -15.51 7.69 -4.25
CA ILE A 113 -15.41 8.89 -3.44
C ILE A 113 -16.79 9.20 -2.84
N TYR A 114 -16.80 9.57 -1.57
CA TYR A 114 -18.00 9.92 -0.82
C TYR A 114 -17.87 11.32 -0.20
N ASP A 115 -18.98 12.02 -0.10
CA ASP A 115 -19.08 13.29 0.64
C ASP A 115 -19.16 13.06 2.16
N GLU A 116 -19.17 14.15 2.93
CA GLU A 116 -19.22 14.14 4.39
C GLU A 116 -20.51 13.54 4.99
N VAL A 117 -21.56 13.37 4.18
CA VAL A 117 -22.85 12.79 4.58
C VAL A 117 -22.97 11.33 4.10
N GLY A 118 -21.95 10.81 3.40
CA GLY A 118 -21.91 9.45 2.88
C GLY A 118 -22.58 9.27 1.52
N ASN A 119 -22.88 10.33 0.78
CA ASN A 119 -23.34 10.20 -0.60
C ASN A 119 -22.15 9.97 -1.54
N ARG A 120 -22.35 9.07 -2.50
CA ARG A 120 -21.33 8.78 -3.52
C ARG A 120 -21.19 9.96 -4.49
N ILE A 121 -19.99 10.48 -4.62
CA ILE A 121 -19.63 11.48 -5.63
C ILE A 121 -19.25 10.74 -6.92
N PRO A 122 -19.78 11.15 -8.10
CA PRO A 122 -19.36 10.59 -9.37
C PRO A 122 -17.85 10.71 -9.58
N LEU A 123 -17.24 9.65 -10.14
CA LEU A 123 -15.80 9.60 -10.41
C LEU A 123 -15.57 9.46 -11.91
N ASN A 124 -14.77 10.37 -12.47
CA ASN A 124 -14.44 10.43 -13.89
C ASN A 124 -15.66 10.52 -14.83
N ASP A 125 -16.74 11.17 -14.39
CA ASP A 125 -17.94 11.38 -15.20
C ASP A 125 -18.03 12.84 -15.66
N PRO A 126 -17.69 13.15 -16.92
CA PRO A 126 -17.72 14.52 -17.43
C PRO A 126 -19.15 15.06 -17.63
N THR A 127 -20.18 14.23 -17.45
CA THR A 127 -21.59 14.65 -17.55
C THR A 127 -22.19 15.10 -16.22
N GLU A 128 -21.47 14.85 -15.13
CA GLU A 128 -21.87 15.22 -13.77
C GLU A 128 -21.03 16.42 -13.28
N ASP A 129 -21.69 17.55 -13.00
CA ASP A 129 -21.02 18.82 -12.64
C ASP A 129 -20.16 18.74 -11.37
N LEU A 130 -20.51 17.81 -10.46
CA LEU A 130 -19.80 17.57 -9.20
C LEU A 130 -18.83 16.38 -9.27
N SER A 131 -18.60 15.82 -10.46
CA SER A 131 -17.68 14.69 -10.60
C SER A 131 -16.28 15.08 -10.16
N VAL A 132 -15.66 14.17 -9.40
CA VAL A 132 -14.22 14.21 -9.12
C VAL A 132 -13.51 13.43 -10.22
N PHE A 133 -12.29 13.83 -10.56
CA PHE A 133 -11.51 13.17 -11.63
C PHE A 133 -10.19 12.65 -11.10
N THR A 134 -9.77 11.48 -11.53
CA THR A 134 -8.42 10.97 -11.24
C THR A 134 -7.45 11.52 -12.29
N THR A 135 -6.50 12.37 -11.88
CA THR A 135 -5.45 12.87 -12.79
C THR A 135 -4.30 11.88 -12.93
N ASP A 136 -4.05 11.10 -11.87
CA ASP A 136 -3.15 9.95 -11.84
C ASP A 136 -3.66 8.94 -10.79
N PHE A 137 -3.03 7.77 -10.65
CA PHE A 137 -3.43 6.73 -9.68
C PHE A 137 -3.39 7.19 -8.21
N ARG A 138 -2.69 8.29 -7.92
CA ARG A 138 -2.55 8.89 -6.58
C ARG A 138 -3.06 10.32 -6.49
N SER A 139 -3.81 10.80 -7.47
CA SER A 139 -4.24 12.19 -7.47
C SER A 139 -5.68 12.33 -7.90
N ILE A 140 -6.43 13.13 -7.13
CA ILE A 140 -7.80 13.50 -7.45
C ILE A 140 -7.87 14.98 -7.76
N GLN A 141 -8.71 15.34 -8.72
CA GLN A 141 -9.10 16.69 -9.04
C GLN A 141 -10.53 16.91 -8.59
N VAL A 142 -10.70 17.85 -7.66
CA VAL A 142 -12.00 18.32 -7.19
C VAL A 142 -12.27 19.67 -7.87
N PRO A 143 -13.22 19.77 -8.82
CA PRO A 143 -13.42 20.99 -9.60
C PRO A 143 -13.89 22.19 -8.76
N TRP A 144 -14.68 21.92 -7.71
CA TRP A 144 -15.31 22.92 -6.85
C TRP A 144 -15.02 22.62 -5.38
N PRO A 145 -13.76 22.76 -4.93
CA PRO A 145 -13.41 22.51 -3.55
C PRO A 145 -14.04 23.57 -2.62
N ASN A 146 -14.33 23.17 -1.38
CA ASN A 146 -14.92 24.04 -0.36
C ASN A 146 -14.22 23.77 0.97
N ASP A 147 -13.73 24.81 1.64
CA ASP A 147 -12.97 24.74 2.91
C ASP A 147 -13.70 24.01 4.05
N TYR A 148 -15.03 23.85 3.96
CA TYR A 148 -15.84 23.18 4.98
C TYR A 148 -16.06 21.69 4.73
N ASN A 149 -15.64 21.18 3.57
CA ASN A 149 -15.97 19.82 3.14
C ASN A 149 -14.78 18.88 3.27
N THR A 150 -15.09 17.62 3.56
CA THR A 150 -14.15 16.51 3.56
C THR A 150 -14.71 15.42 2.67
N VAL A 151 -13.86 14.85 1.82
CA VAL A 151 -14.24 13.70 1.00
C VAL A 151 -13.56 12.45 1.52
N ALA A 152 -14.29 11.35 1.56
CA ALA A 152 -13.74 10.03 1.85
C ALA A 152 -13.37 9.36 0.52
N VAL A 153 -12.10 9.03 0.35
CA VAL A 153 -11.56 8.37 -0.84
C VAL A 153 -11.39 6.90 -0.53
N MET A 154 -12.21 6.06 -1.17
CA MET A 154 -12.07 4.60 -1.10
C MET A 154 -11.10 4.14 -2.17
N TYR A 155 -10.11 3.35 -1.79
CA TYR A 155 -9.10 2.87 -2.71
C TYR A 155 -8.78 1.40 -2.49
N ARG A 156 -8.29 0.76 -3.56
CA ARG A 156 -7.63 -0.54 -3.48
C ARG A 156 -6.24 -0.34 -2.90
N ALA A 157 -5.99 -0.98 -1.77
CA ALA A 157 -4.72 -0.91 -1.06
C ALA A 157 -3.78 -2.04 -1.53
N SER A 158 -2.47 -1.79 -1.44
CA SER A 158 -1.42 -2.81 -1.54
C SER A 158 -1.24 -3.57 -0.23
N HIS A 159 -0.47 -4.65 -0.25
CA HIS A 159 -0.03 -5.34 0.96
C HIS A 159 1.07 -4.56 1.69
N ASP A 160 1.18 -4.81 3.00
CA ASP A 160 2.33 -4.34 3.78
C ASP A 160 3.60 -5.05 3.33
N ALA A 161 4.66 -4.29 3.11
CA ALA A 161 5.94 -4.83 2.65
C ALA A 161 6.51 -5.79 3.71
N ILE A 162 6.84 -7.02 3.28
CA ILE A 162 7.54 -7.97 4.13
C ILE A 162 9.02 -7.56 4.18
N VAL A 163 9.45 -7.06 5.33
CA VAL A 163 10.85 -6.68 5.58
C VAL A 163 11.49 -7.73 6.47
N TYR A 164 12.60 -8.32 6.02
CA TYR A 164 13.38 -9.21 6.87
C TYR A 164 14.01 -8.40 8.01
N THR A 165 13.71 -8.80 9.25
CA THR A 165 14.42 -8.33 10.44
C THR A 165 15.23 -9.49 11.01
N ALA A 166 16.38 -9.20 11.64
CA ALA A 166 17.22 -10.23 12.24
C ALA A 166 16.49 -11.02 13.35
N ASP A 167 15.40 -10.46 13.87
CA ASP A 167 14.55 -11.06 14.91
C ASP A 167 13.43 -11.95 14.33
N MET A 168 13.26 -12.01 13.00
CA MET A 168 12.38 -12.98 12.34
C MET A 168 13.04 -14.36 12.38
N ASP A 169 13.01 -14.99 13.55
CA ASP A 169 13.47 -16.36 13.75
C ASP A 169 12.57 -17.32 12.95
N PRO A 170 13.09 -18.00 11.91
CA PRO A 170 12.32 -18.95 11.10
C PRO A 170 12.09 -20.30 11.81
N ALA A 171 12.69 -20.51 12.98
CA ALA A 171 12.62 -21.73 13.78
C ALA A 171 11.78 -21.61 15.06
N ALA A 172 11.21 -20.43 15.35
CA ALA A 172 10.33 -20.18 16.51
C ALA A 172 8.90 -20.72 16.33
#